data_AF-A0A8B9KKU8-F1
#
_entry.id   AF-A0A8B9KKU8-F1
#
_cell.length_a   1.000
_cell.length_b   1.000
_cell.length_c   1.000
_cell.angle_alpha   90.00
_cell.angle_beta   90.00
_cell.angle_gamma   90.00
#
_symmetry.space_group_name_H-M   'P 1'
#
loop_
_entity.id
_entity.type
_entity.pdbx_description
1 polymer ?
#
loop_
_entity_poly.entity_id
_entity_poly.type
_entity_poly.pdbx_seq_one_letter_code
_entity_poly.pdbx_strand_id
1 'polypeptide(L)'
;NISMTKKGQILFFYLWFKQILWELDSVRKIFIHNHVRDERNMLTVVSRIHRITMIFRLLVDQFAVLETMTALDFYDFREYLSSASGFQSLQFRLLENKIGVAENLRVPYNRRHYRDNFHGQESQALLQTEQERTLLQLVEQWLERTPGLEEDGFNFWGKLQVNVEEGFRSEKQKLEKMSDCETKQELLEDLSKQIELFNSLFDSKRHDHLLSKDNIVVLFYKLHPTFLPNSK
;
A
#
# COMPACT_ATOMS: atom_id res chain seq x y z
N ASN A 1 -1.26 -2.05 43.12
CA ASN A 1 -0.94 -0.92 42.20
C ASN A 1 -0.27 -1.27 40.88
N ILE A 2 0.33 -2.47 40.70
CA ILE A 2 1.01 -2.86 39.44
C ILE A 2 0.04 -3.43 38.37
N SER A 3 -1.21 -3.74 38.74
CA SER A 3 -2.23 -4.28 37.83
C SER A 3 -2.87 -3.23 36.89
N MET A 4 -2.90 -1.95 37.29
CA MET A 4 -3.52 -0.89 36.46
C MET A 4 -2.64 -0.41 35.31
N THR A 5 -1.32 -0.37 35.48
CA THR A 5 -0.38 0.14 34.46
C THR A 5 -0.21 -0.81 33.27
N LYS A 6 -0.27 -2.13 33.49
CA LYS A 6 -0.13 -3.15 32.42
C LYS A 6 -1.36 -3.29 31.54
N LYS A 7 -2.57 -3.06 32.09
CA LYS A 7 -3.79 -2.94 31.28
C LYS A 7 -3.79 -1.65 30.46
N GLY A 8 -3.19 -0.56 30.96
CA GLY A 8 -3.18 0.75 30.31
C GLY A 8 -2.50 0.79 28.94
N GLN A 9 -1.33 0.17 28.77
CA GLN A 9 -0.59 0.20 27.49
C GLN A 9 -1.21 -0.69 26.41
N ILE A 10 -1.67 -1.90 26.76
CA ILE A 10 -2.40 -2.77 25.81
C ILE A 10 -3.74 -2.14 25.42
N LEU A 11 -4.44 -1.50 26.36
CA LEU A 11 -5.67 -0.76 26.10
C LEU A 11 -5.41 0.48 25.22
N PHE A 12 -4.23 1.09 25.31
CA PHE A 12 -3.85 2.24 24.50
C PHE A 12 -3.69 1.89 23.02
N PHE A 13 -2.89 0.87 22.68
CA PHE A 13 -2.79 0.38 21.30
C PHE A 13 -4.17 -0.05 20.76
N TYR A 14 -4.96 -0.75 21.59
CA TYR A 14 -6.31 -1.19 21.23
C TYR A 14 -7.27 -0.01 20.95
N LEU A 15 -7.14 1.11 21.67
CA LEU A 15 -7.94 2.31 21.44
C LEU A 15 -7.59 2.96 20.10
N TRP A 16 -6.30 3.10 19.81
CA TRP A 16 -5.85 3.70 18.56
C TRP A 16 -6.14 2.84 17.34
N PHE A 17 -6.01 1.51 17.43
CA PHE A 17 -6.43 0.63 16.35
C PHE A 17 -7.93 0.77 16.08
N LYS A 18 -8.76 0.92 17.12
CA LYS A 18 -10.19 1.17 16.95
C LYS A 18 -10.45 2.51 16.26
N GLN A 19 -9.70 3.56 16.61
CA GLN A 19 -9.78 4.86 15.93
C GLN A 19 -9.34 4.75 14.46
N ILE A 20 -8.23 4.07 14.17
CA ILE A 20 -7.74 3.86 12.80
C ILE A 20 -8.79 3.12 11.98
N LEU A 21 -9.35 2.03 12.51
CA LEU A 21 -10.42 1.26 11.85
C LEU A 21 -11.65 2.13 11.58
N TRP A 22 -12.04 2.98 12.53
CA TRP A 22 -13.16 3.90 12.36
C TRP A 22 -12.92 4.90 11.21
N GLU A 23 -11.76 5.54 11.19
CA GLU A 23 -11.39 6.47 10.12
C GLU A 23 -11.29 5.76 8.77
N LEU A 24 -10.66 4.59 8.73
CA LEU A 24 -10.45 3.77 7.54
C LEU A 24 -11.79 3.31 6.94
N ASP A 25 -12.70 2.79 7.75
CA ASP A 25 -14.03 2.39 7.29
C ASP A 25 -14.83 3.59 6.78
N SER A 26 -14.66 4.77 7.40
CA SER A 26 -15.30 5.98 6.92
C SER A 26 -14.74 6.43 5.57
N VAL A 27 -13.42 6.33 5.35
CA VAL A 27 -12.79 6.58 4.04
C VAL A 27 -13.29 5.56 3.01
N ARG A 28 -13.23 4.26 3.32
CA ARG A 28 -13.73 3.19 2.43
C ARG A 28 -15.18 3.44 2.01
N LYS A 29 -16.05 3.83 2.94
CA LYS A 29 -17.46 4.18 2.64
C LYS A 29 -17.58 5.34 1.66
N ILE A 30 -16.74 6.39 1.77
CA ILE A 30 -16.74 7.50 0.81
C ILE A 30 -16.39 7.02 -0.60
N PHE A 31 -15.39 6.14 -0.74
CA PHE A 31 -15.03 5.53 -2.03
C PHE A 31 -16.12 4.61 -2.57
N ILE A 32 -16.70 3.75 -1.73
CA ILE A 32 -17.75 2.78 -2.13
C ILE A 32 -18.99 3.49 -2.69
N HIS A 33 -19.46 4.56 -2.04
CA HIS A 33 -20.64 5.30 -2.50
C HIS A 33 -20.32 6.27 -3.65
N ASN A 34 -19.09 6.25 -4.18
CA ASN A 34 -18.63 7.12 -5.26
C ASN A 34 -18.74 8.62 -4.93
N HIS A 35 -18.79 8.98 -3.64
CA HIS A 35 -18.88 10.35 -3.14
C HIS A 35 -17.56 11.12 -3.29
N VAL A 36 -16.47 10.43 -3.66
CA VAL A 36 -15.15 10.99 -3.97
C VAL A 36 -15.19 11.99 -5.13
N ARG A 37 -16.22 11.94 -5.98
CA ARG A 37 -16.42 12.92 -7.06
C ARG A 37 -16.70 14.35 -6.57
N ASP A 38 -17.18 14.50 -5.34
CA ASP A 38 -17.33 15.83 -4.72
C ASP A 38 -16.00 16.21 -4.05
N GLU A 39 -15.38 17.29 -4.51
CA GLU A 39 -14.11 17.83 -4.00
C GLU A 39 -14.13 18.05 -2.48
N ARG A 40 -15.31 18.32 -1.89
CA ARG A 40 -15.47 18.45 -0.44
C ARG A 40 -15.20 17.15 0.31
N ASN A 41 -15.56 16.02 -0.29
CA ASN A 41 -15.29 14.70 0.28
C ASN A 41 -13.81 14.31 0.12
N MET A 42 -13.12 14.80 -0.91
CA MET A 42 -11.67 14.60 -1.07
C MET A 42 -10.86 15.21 0.08
N LEU A 43 -11.18 16.44 0.48
CA LEU A 43 -10.56 17.07 1.66
C LEU A 43 -10.76 16.23 2.93
N THR A 44 -11.96 15.68 3.09
CA THR A 44 -12.28 14.79 4.22
C THR A 44 -11.45 13.50 4.17
N VAL A 45 -11.34 12.86 3.00
CA VAL A 45 -10.51 11.67 2.81
C VAL A 45 -9.05 11.96 3.16
N VAL A 46 -8.46 13.02 2.59
CA VAL A 46 -7.07 13.41 2.84
C VAL A 46 -6.83 13.69 4.32
N SER A 47 -7.73 14.45 4.97
CA SER A 47 -7.63 14.75 6.40
C SER A 47 -7.67 13.49 7.27
N ARG A 48 -8.53 12.52 6.94
CA ARG A 48 -8.65 11.26 7.69
C ARG A 48 -7.45 10.34 7.47
N ILE A 49 -6.95 10.21 6.25
CA ILE A 49 -5.72 9.47 5.97
C ILE A 49 -4.54 10.12 6.71
N HIS A 50 -4.44 11.45 6.69
CA HIS A 50 -3.42 12.16 7.45
C HIS A 50 -3.53 11.91 8.95
N ARG A 51 -4.75 11.89 9.51
CA ARG A 51 -4.98 11.53 10.92
C ARG A 51 -4.52 10.10 11.22
N ILE A 52 -4.84 9.13 10.37
CA ILE A 52 -4.35 7.75 10.50
C ILE A 52 -2.81 7.73 10.54
N THR A 53 -2.15 8.46 9.63
CA THR A 53 -0.68 8.57 9.60
C THR A 53 -0.12 9.17 10.89
N MET A 54 -0.76 10.21 11.44
CA MET A 54 -0.34 10.81 12.71
C MET A 54 -0.52 9.86 13.89
N ILE A 55 -1.59 9.06 13.89
CA ILE A 55 -1.78 8.01 14.91
C ILE A 55 -0.67 6.96 14.81
N PHE A 56 -0.34 6.49 13.60
CA PHE A 56 0.76 5.53 13.44
C PHE A 56 2.10 6.08 13.89
N ARG A 57 2.42 7.36 13.63
CA ARG A 57 3.63 8.01 14.15
C ARG A 57 3.68 7.95 15.67
N LEU A 58 2.58 8.32 16.33
CA LEU A 58 2.46 8.21 17.79
C LEU A 58 2.67 6.76 18.27
N LEU A 59 2.06 5.77 17.61
CA LEU A 59 2.23 4.35 17.96
C LEU A 59 3.68 3.87 17.81
N VAL A 60 4.42 4.39 16.82
CA VAL A 60 5.84 4.09 16.63
C VAL A 60 6.67 4.72 17.75
N ASP A 61 6.44 6.00 18.04
CA ASP A 61 7.19 6.72 19.10
C ASP A 61 7.00 6.08 20.48
N GLN A 62 5.88 5.41 20.71
CA GLN A 62 5.63 4.69 21.95
C GLN A 62 6.54 3.49 22.22
N PHE A 63 7.14 2.90 21.18
CA PHE A 63 8.12 1.84 21.40
C PHE A 63 9.30 2.33 22.21
N ALA A 64 9.71 3.60 22.07
CA ALA A 64 10.80 4.18 22.86
C ALA A 64 10.52 4.14 24.38
N VAL A 65 9.24 4.22 24.78
CA VAL A 65 8.85 4.09 26.20
C VAL A 65 9.01 2.63 26.67
N LEU A 66 8.60 1.67 25.84
CA LEU A 66 8.79 0.24 26.14
C LEU A 66 10.27 -0.15 26.17
N GLU A 67 11.11 0.49 25.37
CA GLU A 67 12.57 0.29 25.31
C GLU A 67 13.31 0.76 26.57
N THR A 68 12.69 1.64 27.38
CA THR A 68 13.27 2.03 28.68
C THR A 68 13.24 0.91 29.73
N MET A 69 12.46 -0.14 29.49
CA MET A 69 12.36 -1.31 30.36
C MET A 69 13.47 -2.30 30.01
N THR A 70 14.25 -2.72 31.00
CA THR A 70 15.33 -3.68 30.75
C THR A 70 14.77 -5.07 30.42
N ALA A 71 15.54 -5.88 29.70
CA ALA A 71 15.15 -7.25 29.40
C ALA A 71 14.95 -8.11 30.67
N LEU A 72 15.69 -7.81 31.75
CA LEU A 72 15.54 -8.47 33.06
C LEU A 72 14.19 -8.11 33.70
N ASP A 73 13.85 -6.81 33.73
CA ASP A 73 12.55 -6.37 34.24
C ASP A 73 11.39 -6.96 33.43
N PHE A 74 11.56 -7.07 32.10
CA PHE A 74 10.57 -7.74 31.24
C PHE A 74 10.43 -9.23 31.56
N TYR A 75 11.55 -9.92 31.79
CA TYR A 75 11.57 -11.35 32.10
C TYR A 75 10.75 -11.66 33.36
N ASP A 76 10.90 -10.85 34.42
CA ASP A 76 10.25 -11.03 35.72
C ASP A 76 8.72 -11.03 35.67
N PHE A 77 8.11 -10.48 34.61
CA PHE A 77 6.67 -10.54 34.43
C PHE A 77 6.18 -11.15 33.12
N ARG A 78 7.09 -11.61 32.26
CA ARG A 78 6.74 -12.21 30.97
C ARG A 78 5.77 -13.37 31.13
N GLU A 79 5.90 -14.16 32.19
CA GLU A 79 5.04 -15.29 32.49
C GLU A 79 3.55 -14.89 32.63
N TYR A 80 3.27 -13.67 33.10
CA TYR A 80 1.89 -13.17 33.24
C TYR A 80 1.26 -12.71 31.92
N LEU A 81 2.04 -12.53 30.85
CA LEU A 81 1.51 -12.16 29.54
C LEU A 81 0.90 -13.36 28.80
N SER A 82 1.06 -14.60 29.30
CA SER A 82 0.57 -15.84 28.66
C SER A 82 0.96 -15.94 27.18
N SER A 83 0.36 -16.84 26.39
CA SER A 83 0.61 -16.93 24.94
C SER A 83 0.06 -15.74 24.12
N ALA A 84 -0.38 -14.66 24.78
CA ALA A 84 -0.95 -13.48 24.14
C ALA A 84 0.14 -12.80 23.31
N SER A 85 0.16 -13.14 22.03
CA SER A 85 1.08 -12.58 21.06
C SER A 85 0.39 -11.50 20.25
N GLY A 86 1.16 -10.52 19.75
CA GLY A 86 0.66 -9.55 18.77
C GLY A 86 0.01 -10.19 17.53
N PHE A 87 0.34 -11.46 17.25
CA PHE A 87 -0.31 -12.27 16.21
C PHE A 87 -1.81 -12.52 16.44
N GLN A 88 -2.30 -12.38 17.68
CA GLN A 88 -3.71 -12.56 18.07
C GLN A 88 -4.49 -11.23 18.16
N SER A 89 -3.92 -10.12 17.68
CA SER A 89 -4.65 -8.85 17.67
C SER A 89 -5.71 -8.82 16.56
N LEU A 90 -6.97 -9.03 16.93
CA LEU A 90 -8.11 -8.99 15.99
C LEU A 90 -8.13 -7.68 15.20
N GLN A 91 -8.03 -6.54 15.88
CA GLN A 91 -8.10 -5.23 15.23
C GLN A 91 -6.96 -5.00 14.24
N PHE A 92 -5.76 -5.50 14.55
CA PHE A 92 -4.63 -5.41 13.64
C PHE A 92 -4.88 -6.22 12.36
N ARG A 93 -5.45 -7.43 12.49
CA ARG A 93 -5.82 -8.26 11.32
C ARG A 93 -6.94 -7.64 10.49
N LEU A 94 -7.96 -7.08 11.14
CA LEU A 94 -9.02 -6.32 10.46
C LEU A 94 -8.43 -5.13 9.68
N LEU A 95 -7.45 -4.45 10.25
CA LEU A 95 -6.77 -3.31 9.63
C LEU A 95 -6.00 -3.73 8.38
N GLU A 96 -5.18 -4.78 8.47
CA GLU A 96 -4.45 -5.32 7.32
C GLU A 96 -5.38 -5.74 6.18
N ASN A 97 -6.47 -6.45 6.49
CA ASN A 97 -7.46 -6.88 5.50
C ASN A 97 -8.12 -5.67 4.83
N LYS A 98 -8.57 -4.67 5.63
CA LYS A 98 -9.24 -3.47 5.10
C LYS A 98 -8.31 -2.57 4.28
N ILE A 99 -7.00 -2.53 4.59
CA ILE A 99 -6.01 -1.82 3.77
C ILE A 99 -5.82 -2.56 2.44
N GLY A 100 -5.63 -3.88 2.49
CA GLY A 100 -5.52 -4.74 1.32
C GLY A 100 -4.29 -5.64 1.31
N VAL A 101 -3.81 -6.09 2.48
CA VAL A 101 -2.75 -7.11 2.55
C VAL A 101 -3.31 -8.44 2.03
N ALA A 102 -2.78 -8.91 0.91
CA ALA A 102 -3.20 -10.17 0.31
C ALA A 102 -2.72 -11.38 1.14
N GLU A 103 -3.52 -12.45 1.18
CA GLU A 103 -3.24 -13.64 2.00
C GLU A 103 -1.89 -14.29 1.64
N ASN A 104 -1.58 -14.35 0.36
CA ASN A 104 -0.33 -14.92 -0.15
C ASN A 104 0.92 -14.12 0.20
N LEU A 105 0.78 -12.84 0.60
CA LEU A 105 1.88 -12.01 1.08
C LEU A 105 2.13 -12.21 2.59
N ARG A 106 1.25 -12.93 3.30
CA ARG A 106 1.40 -13.18 4.72
C ARG A 106 2.42 -14.28 4.95
N VAL A 107 3.41 -14.01 5.80
CA VAL A 107 4.37 -15.02 6.24
C VAL A 107 3.66 -15.99 7.18
N PRO A 108 3.61 -17.30 6.88
CA PRO A 108 2.94 -18.27 7.74
C PRO A 108 3.71 -18.44 9.05
N TYR A 109 3.04 -18.19 10.18
CA TYR A 109 3.58 -18.51 11.50
C TYR A 109 3.11 -19.92 11.89
N ASN A 110 4.04 -20.80 12.29
CA ASN A 110 3.75 -22.21 12.59
C ASN A 110 3.02 -22.99 11.48
N ARG A 111 3.18 -22.58 10.20
CA ARG A 111 2.49 -23.16 9.03
C ARG A 111 0.95 -23.15 9.15
N ARG A 112 0.40 -22.23 9.95
CA ARG A 112 -1.05 -22.06 10.14
C ARG A 112 -1.52 -20.76 9.52
N HIS A 113 -2.79 -20.74 9.14
CA HIS A 113 -3.43 -19.53 8.66
C HIS A 113 -3.62 -18.57 9.84
N TYR A 114 -3.45 -17.26 9.64
CA TYR A 114 -3.51 -16.31 10.75
C TYR A 114 -4.86 -16.35 11.49
N ARG A 115 -5.94 -16.67 10.75
CA ARG A 115 -7.32 -16.84 11.23
C ARG A 115 -7.51 -18.03 12.18
N ASP A 116 -6.62 -19.02 12.18
CA ASP A 116 -6.71 -20.20 13.06
C ASP A 116 -6.62 -19.83 14.55
N ASN A 117 -6.12 -18.63 14.84
CA ASN A 117 -6.03 -18.07 16.19
C ASN A 117 -7.35 -17.44 16.69
N PHE A 118 -8.39 -17.36 15.84
CA PHE A 118 -9.65 -16.66 16.13
C PHE A 118 -10.84 -17.62 15.98
N HIS A 119 -11.84 -17.46 16.87
CA HIS A 119 -13.00 -18.34 16.92
C HIS A 119 -14.32 -17.57 17.00
N GLY A 120 -15.43 -18.22 16.64
CA GLY A 120 -16.77 -17.63 16.73
C GLY A 120 -16.92 -16.33 15.94
N GLN A 121 -17.40 -15.27 16.61
CA GLN A 121 -17.67 -13.97 15.99
C GLN A 121 -16.43 -13.28 15.42
N GLU A 122 -15.26 -13.47 16.03
CA GLU A 122 -14.01 -12.84 15.57
C GLU A 122 -13.57 -13.39 14.21
N SER A 123 -13.68 -14.71 14.04
CA SER A 123 -13.38 -15.39 12.77
C SER A 123 -14.34 -14.96 11.66
N GLN A 124 -15.63 -14.78 11.99
CA GLN A 124 -16.64 -14.26 11.05
C GLN A 124 -16.33 -12.83 10.63
N ALA A 125 -15.92 -11.96 11.56
CA ALA A 125 -15.54 -10.59 11.23
C ALA A 125 -14.33 -10.54 10.28
N LEU A 126 -13.32 -11.41 10.49
CA LEU A 126 -12.17 -11.52 9.61
C LEU A 126 -12.58 -11.98 8.20
N LEU A 127 -13.38 -13.04 8.09
CA LEU A 127 -13.95 -13.51 6.83
C LEU A 127 -14.69 -12.41 6.08
N GLN A 128 -15.51 -11.63 6.77
CA GLN A 128 -16.21 -10.51 6.16
C GLN A 128 -15.22 -9.49 5.59
N THR A 129 -14.18 -9.11 6.35
CA THR A 129 -13.18 -8.14 5.86
C THR A 129 -12.34 -8.63 4.68
N GLU A 130 -12.13 -9.94 4.54
CA GLU A 130 -11.46 -10.53 3.38
C GLU A 130 -12.31 -10.44 2.10
N GLN A 131 -13.64 -10.44 2.23
CA GLN A 131 -14.58 -10.40 1.11
C GLN A 131 -14.98 -8.96 0.71
N GLU A 132 -14.94 -8.03 1.66
CA GLU A 132 -15.22 -6.62 1.38
C GLU A 132 -14.13 -5.98 0.51
N ARG A 133 -14.51 -4.95 -0.27
CA ARG A 133 -13.54 -4.17 -1.05
C ARG A 133 -12.51 -3.50 -0.15
N THR A 134 -11.23 -3.71 -0.44
CA THR A 134 -10.12 -3.14 0.32
C THR A 134 -9.90 -1.67 -0.06
N LEU A 135 -9.21 -0.90 0.79
CA LEU A 135 -8.83 0.47 0.46
C LEU A 135 -8.00 0.50 -0.84
N LEU A 136 -7.08 -0.44 -1.01
CA LEU A 136 -6.27 -0.57 -2.21
C LEU A 136 -7.14 -0.71 -3.48
N GLN A 137 -8.09 -1.64 -3.49
CA GLN A 137 -9.01 -1.84 -4.62
C GLN A 137 -9.89 -0.61 -4.89
N LEU A 138 -10.30 0.10 -3.84
CA LEU A 138 -11.12 1.31 -3.97
C LEU A 138 -10.32 2.48 -4.53
N VAL A 139 -9.05 2.62 -4.15
CA VAL A 139 -8.14 3.62 -4.69
C VAL A 139 -7.79 3.28 -6.14
N GLU A 140 -7.56 2.01 -6.48
CA GLU A 140 -7.39 1.56 -7.87
C GLU A 140 -8.57 1.98 -8.74
N GLN A 141 -9.80 1.63 -8.36
CA GLN A 141 -11.01 1.99 -9.10
C GLN A 141 -11.20 3.50 -9.24
N TRP A 142 -10.70 4.28 -8.27
CA TRP A 142 -10.71 5.73 -8.37
C TRP A 142 -9.66 6.25 -9.35
N LEU A 143 -8.44 5.73 -9.30
CA LEU A 143 -7.33 6.07 -10.19
C LEU A 143 -7.61 5.74 -11.66
N GLU A 144 -8.25 4.59 -11.93
CA GLU A 144 -8.65 4.17 -13.29
C GLU A 144 -9.62 5.16 -13.96
N ARG A 145 -10.25 6.06 -13.19
CA ARG A 145 -11.20 7.09 -13.68
C ARG A 145 -10.60 8.49 -13.68
N THR A 146 -9.28 8.61 -13.57
CA THR A 146 -8.61 9.91 -13.60
C THR A 146 -8.81 10.55 -14.97
N PRO A 147 -9.38 11.76 -15.06
CA PRO A 147 -9.61 12.42 -16.33
C PRO A 147 -8.28 12.71 -17.03
N GLY A 148 -8.25 12.48 -18.34
CA GLY A 148 -7.10 12.69 -19.21
C GLY A 148 -6.35 11.43 -19.60
N LEU A 149 -6.73 10.27 -19.05
CA LEU A 149 -6.20 8.96 -19.46
C LEU A 149 -6.88 8.42 -20.72
N GLU A 150 -8.04 8.96 -21.09
CA GLU A 150 -8.84 8.49 -22.23
C GLU A 150 -8.12 8.75 -23.57
N GLU A 151 -8.16 7.77 -24.47
CA GLU A 151 -7.53 7.83 -25.80
C GLU A 151 -8.16 8.91 -26.69
N ASP A 152 -9.49 9.03 -26.65
CA ASP A 152 -10.25 10.04 -27.42
C ASP A 152 -10.23 11.44 -26.77
N GLY A 153 -9.60 11.57 -25.59
CA GLY A 153 -9.56 12.79 -24.80
C GLY A 153 -8.19 13.47 -24.81
N PHE A 154 -7.63 13.69 -23.62
CA PHE A 154 -6.28 14.26 -23.51
C PHE A 154 -5.19 13.29 -23.97
N ASN A 155 -5.43 11.97 -23.88
CA ASN A 155 -4.49 10.90 -24.19
C ASN A 155 -3.12 11.11 -23.52
N PHE A 156 -3.12 11.15 -22.18
CA PHE A 156 -1.91 11.37 -21.38
C PHE A 156 -0.78 10.40 -21.76
N TRP A 157 -1.09 9.10 -21.88
CA TRP A 157 -0.09 8.08 -22.15
C TRP A 157 0.51 8.16 -23.54
N GLY A 158 -0.31 8.39 -24.57
CA GLY A 158 0.20 8.60 -25.93
C GLY A 158 1.12 9.82 -26.00
N LYS A 159 0.73 10.93 -25.36
CA LYS A 159 1.57 12.14 -25.30
C LYS A 159 2.84 11.93 -24.49
N LEU A 160 2.75 11.25 -23.34
CA LEU A 160 3.91 10.92 -22.51
C LEU A 160 4.91 10.07 -23.29
N GLN A 161 4.43 9.04 -23.98
CA GLN A 161 5.26 8.16 -24.79
C GLN A 161 5.99 8.95 -25.89
N VAL A 162 5.27 9.73 -26.69
CA VAL A 162 5.87 10.53 -27.78
C VAL A 162 6.91 11.52 -27.23
N ASN A 163 6.57 12.26 -26.17
CA ASN A 163 7.47 13.27 -25.61
C ASN A 163 8.76 12.65 -25.02
N VAL A 164 8.64 11.51 -24.33
CA VAL A 164 9.81 10.82 -23.76
C VAL A 164 10.67 10.19 -24.85
N GLU A 165 10.06 9.57 -25.87
CA GLU A 165 10.80 9.05 -27.02
C GLU A 165 11.53 10.15 -27.79
N GLU A 166 10.91 11.32 -27.99
CA GLU A 166 11.58 12.49 -28.58
C GLU A 166 12.73 12.99 -27.71
N GLY A 167 12.55 13.02 -26.39
CA GLY A 167 13.60 13.33 -25.41
C GLY A 167 14.81 12.40 -25.58
N PHE A 168 14.58 11.09 -25.59
CA PHE A 168 15.62 10.09 -25.79
C PHE A 168 16.31 10.20 -27.15
N ARG A 169 15.57 10.48 -28.24
CA ARG A 169 16.16 10.71 -29.57
C ARG A 169 17.09 11.92 -29.57
N SER A 170 16.64 13.03 -28.98
CA SER A 170 17.44 14.25 -28.87
C SER A 170 18.69 14.03 -28.02
N GLU A 171 18.57 13.33 -26.89
CA GLU A 171 19.70 12.96 -26.03
C GLU A 171 20.72 12.09 -26.76
N LYS A 172 20.24 11.06 -27.46
CA LYS A 172 21.08 10.18 -28.29
C LYS A 172 21.84 10.97 -29.36
N GLN A 173 21.17 11.88 -30.08
CA GLN A 173 21.82 12.73 -31.09
C GLN A 173 22.89 13.65 -30.51
N LYS A 174 22.71 14.14 -29.27
CA LYS A 174 23.73 14.95 -28.58
C LYS A 174 24.95 14.11 -28.22
N LEU A 175 24.73 12.91 -27.68
CA LEU A 175 25.80 11.98 -27.31
C LEU A 175 26.57 11.49 -28.54
N GLU A 176 25.88 11.21 -29.66
CA GLU A 176 26.52 10.79 -30.92
C GLU A 176 27.48 11.85 -31.48
N LYS A 177 27.13 13.14 -31.34
CA LYS A 177 27.96 14.28 -31.75
C LYS A 177 29.14 14.55 -30.82
N MET A 178 29.15 13.97 -29.62
CA MET A 178 30.27 14.09 -28.69
C MET A 178 31.49 13.34 -29.23
N SER A 179 32.68 13.90 -29.00
CA SER A 179 33.95 13.22 -29.30
C SER A 179 34.01 11.87 -28.62
N ASP A 180 34.55 10.87 -29.32
CA ASP A 180 34.59 9.51 -28.81
C ASP A 180 35.55 9.42 -27.62
N CYS A 181 35.01 9.10 -26.45
CA CYS A 181 35.73 8.93 -25.20
C CYS A 181 35.01 7.91 -24.32
N GLU A 182 35.69 7.39 -23.30
CA GLU A 182 35.12 6.45 -22.34
C GLU A 182 33.81 6.99 -21.70
N THR A 183 33.77 8.29 -21.39
CA THR A 183 32.56 8.96 -20.88
C THR A 183 31.37 8.92 -21.85
N LYS A 184 31.60 8.94 -23.17
CA LYS A 184 30.53 8.82 -24.17
C LYS A 184 29.90 7.42 -24.11
N GLN A 185 30.73 6.39 -23.96
CA GLN A 185 30.27 5.01 -23.91
C GLN A 185 29.41 4.76 -22.66
N GLU A 186 29.87 5.25 -21.50
CA GLU A 186 29.11 5.16 -20.23
C GLU A 186 27.74 5.86 -20.33
N LEU A 187 27.70 7.08 -20.86
CA LEU A 187 26.45 7.83 -21.02
C LEU A 187 25.47 7.16 -22.02
N LEU A 188 25.99 6.53 -23.07
CA LEU A 188 25.17 5.77 -24.01
C LEU A 188 24.60 4.49 -23.39
N GLU A 189 25.38 3.79 -22.56
CA GLU A 189 24.90 2.64 -21.81
C GLU A 189 23.80 3.02 -20.82
N ASP A 190 23.97 4.11 -20.09
CA ASP A 190 22.96 4.58 -19.15
C ASP A 190 21.69 5.05 -19.85
N LEU A 191 21.80 5.75 -20.98
CA LEU A 191 20.65 6.08 -21.82
C LEU A 191 19.93 4.82 -22.31
N SER A 192 20.67 3.78 -22.72
CA SER A 192 20.09 2.50 -23.13
C SER A 192 19.30 1.85 -21.99
N LYS A 193 19.84 1.84 -20.76
CA LYS A 193 19.13 1.31 -19.57
C LYS A 193 17.87 2.13 -19.26
N GLN A 194 17.91 3.44 -19.40
CA GLN A 194 16.75 4.31 -19.19
C GLN A 194 15.65 4.06 -20.22
N ILE A 195 16.01 3.90 -21.49
CA ILE A 195 15.08 3.54 -22.56
C ILE A 195 14.44 2.18 -22.28
N GLU A 196 15.24 1.18 -21.91
CA GLU A 196 14.72 -0.16 -21.58
C GLU A 196 13.75 -0.10 -20.38
N LEU A 197 14.12 0.63 -19.32
CA LEU A 197 13.28 0.83 -18.16
C LEU A 197 11.96 1.51 -18.52
N PHE A 198 11.99 2.58 -19.32
CA PHE A 198 10.79 3.29 -19.74
C PHE A 198 9.89 2.41 -20.63
N ASN A 199 10.47 1.72 -21.61
CA ASN A 199 9.72 0.80 -22.48
C ASN A 199 9.08 -0.34 -21.68
N SER A 200 9.71 -0.77 -20.58
CA SER A 200 9.14 -1.79 -19.70
C SER A 200 7.83 -1.35 -19.04
N LEU A 201 7.55 -0.04 -18.93
CA LEU A 201 6.29 0.49 -18.41
C LEU A 201 5.09 0.20 -19.34
N PHE A 202 5.34 0.00 -20.63
CA PHE A 202 4.30 -0.27 -21.64
C PHE A 202 4.21 -1.77 -21.99
N ASP A 203 5.06 -2.61 -21.42
CA ASP A 203 5.02 -4.05 -21.66
C ASP A 203 3.93 -4.72 -20.82
N SER A 204 2.82 -5.06 -21.50
CA SER A 204 1.67 -5.66 -20.84
C SER A 204 1.92 -7.05 -20.29
N LYS A 205 2.77 -7.84 -20.95
CA LYS A 205 3.11 -9.19 -20.48
C LYS A 205 3.98 -9.16 -19.24
N ARG A 206 4.89 -8.19 -19.17
CA ARG A 206 5.75 -7.99 -17.99
C ARG A 206 4.93 -7.58 -16.78
N HIS A 207 3.97 -6.68 -16.95
CA HIS A 207 3.04 -6.30 -15.88
C HIS A 207 2.22 -7.49 -15.38
N ASP A 208 1.58 -8.25 -16.27
CA ASP A 208 0.76 -9.40 -15.88
C ASP A 208 1.61 -10.48 -15.20
N HIS A 209 2.86 -10.64 -15.63
CA HIS A 209 3.82 -11.49 -14.96
C HIS A 209 4.13 -11.01 -13.54
N LEU A 210 4.38 -9.71 -13.34
CA LEU A 210 4.65 -9.12 -12.02
C LEU A 210 3.45 -9.21 -11.07
N LEU A 211 2.23 -9.00 -11.59
CA LEU A 211 1.00 -9.24 -10.85
C LEU A 211 0.88 -10.69 -10.41
N SER A 212 1.18 -11.64 -11.31
CA SER A 212 1.05 -13.08 -11.03
C SER A 212 2.10 -13.64 -10.07
N LYS A 213 3.33 -13.10 -10.10
CA LYS A 213 4.50 -13.68 -9.43
C LYS A 213 4.87 -12.99 -8.13
N ASP A 214 4.87 -11.65 -8.13
CA ASP A 214 5.33 -10.86 -6.98
C ASP A 214 4.15 -10.17 -6.25
N ASN A 215 2.91 -10.31 -6.76
CA ASN A 215 1.70 -9.66 -6.24
C ASN A 215 1.89 -8.17 -5.96
N ILE A 216 2.81 -7.53 -6.69
CA ILE A 216 3.04 -6.10 -6.58
C ILE A 216 1.84 -5.45 -7.24
N VAL A 217 0.97 -4.88 -6.42
CA VAL A 217 -0.08 -3.99 -6.90
C VAL A 217 0.57 -2.71 -7.38
N VAL A 218 0.91 -2.70 -8.67
CA VAL A 218 1.47 -1.51 -9.30
C VAL A 218 0.32 -0.70 -9.86
N LEU A 219 -0.19 0.21 -9.02
CA LEU A 219 -1.25 1.19 -9.37
C LEU A 219 -0.96 1.94 -10.68
N PHE A 220 0.31 2.09 -11.05
CA PHE A 220 0.77 2.79 -12.24
C PHE A 220 0.36 2.13 -13.56
N TYR A 221 0.40 0.80 -13.68
CA TYR A 221 0.07 0.13 -14.95
C TYR A 221 -1.43 0.16 -15.24
N LYS A 222 -2.27 0.12 -14.20
CA LYS A 222 -3.73 0.25 -14.33
C LYS A 222 -4.19 1.64 -14.78
N LEU A 223 -3.33 2.65 -14.71
CA LEU A 223 -3.63 3.97 -15.27
C LEU A 223 -3.56 3.98 -16.80
N HIS A 224 -2.94 2.98 -17.43
CA HIS A 224 -2.79 2.93 -18.88
C HIS A 224 -3.97 2.20 -19.56
N PRO A 225 -4.60 2.77 -20.61
CA PRO A 225 -5.83 2.24 -21.22
C PRO A 225 -5.73 0.77 -21.67
N THR A 226 -4.58 0.35 -22.19
CA THR A 226 -4.37 -1.03 -22.66
C THR A 226 -4.43 -2.10 -21.56
N PHE A 227 -4.37 -1.69 -20.29
CA PHE A 227 -4.40 -2.56 -19.12
C PHE A 227 -5.75 -2.56 -18.41
N LEU A 228 -6.66 -1.68 -18.82
CA LEU A 228 -8.02 -1.71 -18.34
C LEU A 228 -8.74 -2.89 -19.01
N PRO A 229 -9.40 -3.78 -18.25
CA PRO A 229 -10.27 -4.76 -18.87
C PRO A 229 -11.31 -3.99 -19.69
N ASN A 230 -11.47 -4.34 -20.97
CA ASN A 230 -12.50 -3.79 -21.86
C ASN A 230 -13.84 -3.71 -21.11
N SER A 231 -14.20 -2.54 -20.59
CA SER A 231 -15.49 -2.33 -19.94
C SER A 231 -16.52 -2.19 -21.06
N LYS A 232 -17.12 -3.31 -21.44
CA LYS A 232 -18.47 -3.32 -22.02
C LYS A 232 -19.49 -3.44 -20.90
#